data_AF-A0A1D9FT45-F1
#
_entry.id   AF-A0A1D9FT45-F1
#
_cell.length_a   1.000
_cell.length_b   1.000
_cell.length_c   1.000
_cell.angle_alpha   90.00
_cell.angle_beta   90.00
_cell.angle_gamma   90.00
#
_symmetry.space_group_name_H-M   'P 1'
#
loop_
_entity.id
_entity.type
_entity.pdbx_description
1 polymer ?
#
loop_
_entity_poly.entity_id
_entity_poly.type
_entity_poly.pdbx_seq_one_letter_code
_entity_poly.pdbx_strand_id
1 'polypeptide(L)'
;MFLNKSVPEILSASVRDDDPDYSALVRFLIEPFLESPDSLSVDCEKSNGKERVWIRLAFNGEDKGRVFGRGGRNIQAIRTVIKAAAQAAGQTVYLDIYEGSGSGSSPRRDNGPSRRTIVRRNLPRRVSRPRVTPRFRT
;
A
#
# COMPACT_ATOMS: atom_id res chain seq x y z
N MET A 1 -42.87 -12.00 39.21
CA MET A 1 -41.73 -12.93 38.99
C MET A 1 -41.59 -13.13 37.48
N PHE A 2 -40.38 -13.44 36.99
CA PHE A 2 -39.89 -13.44 35.60
C PHE A 2 -39.43 -12.08 35.06
N LEU A 3 -38.26 -11.93 34.44
CA LEU A 3 -36.90 -12.43 34.67
C LEU A 3 -36.05 -11.46 33.85
N ASN A 4 -35.01 -10.89 34.44
CA ASN A 4 -34.08 -9.99 33.75
C ASN A 4 -33.48 -10.72 32.54
N LYS A 5 -33.77 -10.26 31.32
CA LYS A 5 -32.94 -10.58 30.16
C LYS A 5 -31.87 -9.50 30.03
N SER A 6 -30.78 -9.69 30.77
CA SER A 6 -29.53 -8.99 30.54
C SER A 6 -29.02 -9.37 29.16
N VAL A 7 -29.22 -8.50 28.18
CA VAL A 7 -28.46 -8.51 26.93
C VAL A 7 -27.12 -7.83 27.24
N PRO A 8 -25.97 -8.41 26.86
CA PRO A 8 -24.68 -7.89 27.28
C PRO A 8 -24.45 -6.50 26.69
N GLU A 9 -23.98 -5.58 27.54
CA GLU A 9 -23.27 -4.38 27.11
C GLU A 9 -22.12 -4.81 26.20
N ILE A 10 -22.34 -4.75 24.89
CA ILE A 10 -21.22 -4.65 23.96
C ILE A 10 -20.82 -3.18 24.02
N LEU A 11 -19.78 -2.93 24.80
CA LEU A 11 -19.04 -1.69 24.97
C LEU A 11 -19.02 -0.87 23.66
N SER A 12 -20.00 0.03 23.53
CA SER A 12 -20.00 1.10 22.53
C SER A 12 -18.92 2.08 22.94
N ALA A 13 -17.67 1.73 22.63
CA ALA A 13 -16.54 2.62 22.76
C ALA A 13 -16.79 3.83 21.85
N SER A 14 -17.30 4.90 22.45
CA SER A 14 -17.23 6.28 21.96
C SER A 14 -17.39 6.43 20.44
N VAL A 15 -18.49 5.92 19.84
CA VAL A 15 -18.82 6.30 18.47
C VAL A 15 -19.16 7.79 18.52
N ARG A 16 -18.18 8.63 18.18
CA ARG A 16 -18.43 10.05 17.93
C ARG A 16 -19.24 10.11 16.65
N ASP A 17 -20.35 10.85 16.66
CA ASP A 17 -21.23 11.03 15.48
C ASP A 17 -20.44 11.59 14.27
N ASP A 18 -19.32 12.29 14.54
CA ASP A 18 -18.44 12.91 13.53
C ASP A 18 -17.36 11.97 12.95
N ASP A 19 -17.28 10.71 13.40
CA ASP A 19 -16.30 9.77 12.85
C ASP A 19 -16.66 9.39 11.40
N PRO A 20 -15.73 9.47 10.44
CA PRO A 20 -15.99 9.02 9.09
C PRO A 20 -16.37 7.54 9.05
N ASP A 21 -17.43 7.21 8.31
CA ASP A 21 -17.74 5.82 7.98
C ASP A 21 -16.80 5.33 6.88
N TYR A 22 -15.65 4.80 7.32
CA TYR A 22 -14.66 4.22 6.41
C TYR A 22 -15.20 3.01 5.65
N SER A 23 -16.13 2.24 6.23
CA SER A 23 -16.65 1.04 5.58
C SER A 23 -17.48 1.42 4.36
N ALA A 24 -18.39 2.39 4.52
CA ALA A 24 -19.21 2.92 3.43
C ALA A 24 -18.35 3.65 2.38
N LEU A 25 -17.37 4.45 2.82
CA LEU A 25 -16.46 5.14 1.90
C LEU A 25 -15.68 4.15 1.03
N VAL A 26 -15.11 3.11 1.62
CA VAL A 26 -14.31 2.14 0.89
C VAL A 26 -15.17 1.30 -0.05
N ARG A 27 -16.35 0.89 0.41
CA ARG A 27 -17.34 0.22 -0.44
C ARG A 27 -17.66 1.07 -1.66
N PHE A 28 -18.04 2.33 -1.46
CA PHE A 28 -18.35 3.27 -2.55
C PHE A 28 -17.19 3.43 -3.57
N LEU A 29 -15.95 3.48 -3.08
CA LEU A 29 -14.78 3.63 -3.95
C LEU A 29 -14.43 2.36 -4.74
N ILE A 30 -14.69 1.17 -4.18
CA ILE A 30 -14.26 -0.11 -4.77
C ILE A 30 -15.35 -0.77 -5.61
N GLU A 31 -16.60 -0.65 -5.20
CA GLU A 31 -17.77 -1.26 -5.84
C GLU A 31 -17.85 -1.04 -7.37
N PRO A 32 -17.50 0.15 -7.92
CA PRO A 32 -17.50 0.36 -9.38
C PRO A 32 -16.46 -0.47 -10.16
N PHE A 33 -15.48 -1.05 -9.48
CA PHE A 33 -14.41 -1.84 -10.11
C PHE A 33 -14.67 -3.35 -10.07
N LEU A 34 -15.69 -3.80 -9.35
CA LEU A 34 -16.00 -5.22 -9.14
C LEU A 34 -17.04 -5.71 -10.17
N GLU A 35 -16.89 -6.93 -10.67
CA GLU A 35 -17.96 -7.59 -11.44
C GLU A 35 -19.14 -7.95 -10.52
N SER A 36 -18.79 -8.39 -9.32
CA SER A 36 -19.73 -8.93 -8.34
C SER A 36 -19.53 -8.17 -7.02
N PRO A 37 -20.33 -7.12 -6.77
CA PRO A 37 -20.17 -6.29 -5.59
C PRO A 37 -20.41 -7.07 -4.28
N ASP A 38 -21.17 -8.16 -4.34
CA ASP A 38 -21.43 -9.07 -3.21
C ASP A 38 -20.18 -9.82 -2.74
N SER A 39 -19.13 -9.89 -3.57
CA SER A 39 -17.86 -10.54 -3.20
C SER A 39 -16.98 -9.67 -2.30
N LEU A 40 -17.35 -8.40 -2.09
CA LEU A 40 -16.59 -7.45 -1.29
C LEU A 40 -16.85 -7.66 0.21
N SER A 41 -15.80 -8.01 0.95
CA SER A 41 -15.80 -8.01 2.40
C SER A 41 -14.93 -6.86 2.92
N VAL A 42 -15.49 -6.06 3.82
CA VAL A 42 -14.83 -4.91 4.44
C VAL A 42 -14.91 -5.06 5.96
N ASP A 43 -13.77 -5.23 6.61
CA ASP A 43 -13.69 -5.24 8.07
C ASP A 43 -12.95 -3.99 8.55
N CYS A 44 -13.59 -3.22 9.43
CA CYS A 44 -13.02 -2.02 10.03
C CYS A 44 -12.79 -2.24 11.53
N GLU A 45 -11.54 -2.15 11.95
CA GLU A 45 -11.14 -2.30 13.36
C GLU A 45 -10.55 -0.97 13.85
N LYS A 46 -11.24 -0.32 14.79
CA LYS A 46 -10.76 0.88 15.47
C LYS A 46 -10.03 0.49 16.76
N SER A 47 -8.84 1.03 16.97
CA SER A 47 -8.11 0.82 18.23
C SER A 47 -8.70 1.68 19.35
N ASN A 48 -9.06 1.07 20.47
CA ASN A 48 -9.48 1.80 21.67
C ASN A 48 -8.28 2.58 22.24
N GLY A 49 -8.28 3.91 22.07
CA GLY A 49 -7.32 4.84 22.68
C GLY A 49 -6.16 5.30 21.79
N LYS A 50 -6.03 4.80 20.56
CA LYS A 50 -5.15 5.37 19.53
C LYS A 50 -6.07 5.67 18.35
N GLU A 51 -6.05 6.88 17.82
CA GLU A 51 -6.81 7.32 16.63
C GLU A 51 -6.31 6.57 15.37
N ARG A 52 -6.31 5.24 15.42
CA ARG A 52 -5.76 4.30 14.46
C ARG A 52 -6.88 3.39 14.01
N VAL A 53 -7.07 3.33 12.72
CA VAL A 53 -8.11 2.54 12.07
C VAL A 53 -7.45 1.55 11.13
N TRP A 54 -7.79 0.28 11.28
CA TRP A 54 -7.38 -0.78 10.36
C TRP A 54 -8.57 -1.16 9.50
N ILE A 55 -8.38 -1.12 8.19
CA ILE A 55 -9.37 -1.52 7.20
C ILE A 55 -8.81 -2.72 6.46
N ARG A 56 -9.50 -3.84 6.56
CA ARG A 56 -9.19 -5.08 5.85
C ARG A 56 -10.18 -5.25 4.72
N LEU A 57 -9.66 -5.48 3.53
CA LEU A 57 -10.45 -5.69 2.32
C LEU A 57 -10.18 -7.07 1.74
N ALA A 58 -11.24 -7.75 1.35
CA ALA A 58 -11.17 -8.96 0.55
C ALA A 58 -12.21 -8.90 -0.57
N PHE A 59 -11.82 -9.36 -1.75
CA PHE A 59 -12.67 -9.46 -2.93
C PHE A 59 -12.11 -10.55 -3.87
N ASN A 60 -12.84 -10.90 -4.93
CA ASN A 60 -12.44 -11.97 -5.83
C ASN A 60 -11.17 -11.61 -6.63
N GLY A 61 -10.32 -12.62 -6.89
CA GLY A 61 -9.06 -12.44 -7.62
C GLY A 61 -9.24 -11.90 -9.04
N GLU A 62 -10.38 -12.18 -9.67
CA GLU A 62 -10.72 -11.70 -11.02
C GLU A 62 -10.84 -10.16 -11.08
N ASP A 63 -11.27 -9.54 -9.98
CA ASP A 63 -11.44 -8.08 -9.89
C ASP A 63 -10.14 -7.34 -9.54
N LYS A 64 -9.12 -8.08 -9.06
CA LYS A 64 -7.83 -7.52 -8.62
C LYS A 64 -7.19 -6.62 -9.67
N GLY A 65 -7.20 -7.03 -10.93
CA GLY A 65 -6.60 -6.23 -12.01
C GLY A 65 -7.24 -4.85 -12.15
N ARG A 66 -8.57 -4.77 -11.98
CA ARG A 66 -9.35 -3.53 -12.07
C ARG A 66 -9.18 -2.66 -10.82
N VAL A 67 -9.29 -3.27 -9.64
CA VAL A 67 -9.17 -2.56 -8.35
C VAL A 67 -7.76 -1.99 -8.16
N PHE A 68 -6.70 -2.77 -8.43
CA PHE A 68 -5.34 -2.25 -8.33
C PHE A 68 -5.01 -1.26 -9.46
N GLY A 69 -5.53 -1.52 -10.66
CA GLY A 69 -5.28 -0.74 -11.86
C GLY A 69 -3.84 -0.87 -12.36
N ARG A 70 -3.56 -0.28 -13.54
CA ARG A 70 -2.24 -0.37 -14.18
C ARG A 70 -1.15 0.27 -13.31
N GLY A 71 -0.25 -0.57 -12.82
CA GLY A 71 0.86 -0.17 -11.94
C GLY A 71 0.43 0.16 -10.51
N GLY A 72 -0.75 -0.27 -10.06
CA GLY A 72 -1.26 0.02 -8.71
C GLY A 72 -1.77 1.45 -8.52
N ARG A 73 -1.93 2.22 -9.60
CA ARG A 73 -2.33 3.64 -9.52
C ARG A 73 -3.72 3.83 -8.92
N ASN A 74 -4.66 2.93 -9.21
CA ASN A 74 -6.02 3.05 -8.71
C ASN A 74 -6.06 2.81 -7.19
N ILE A 75 -5.43 1.73 -6.72
CA ILE A 75 -5.40 1.47 -5.28
C ILE A 75 -4.63 2.53 -4.48
N GLN A 76 -3.60 3.15 -5.08
CA GLN A 76 -2.90 4.27 -4.45
C GLN A 76 -3.78 5.52 -4.34
N ALA A 77 -4.61 5.80 -5.35
CA ALA A 77 -5.60 6.88 -5.29
C ALA A 77 -6.62 6.62 -4.17
N ILE A 78 -7.18 5.41 -4.11
CA ILE A 78 -8.11 4.99 -3.04
C ILE A 78 -7.48 5.17 -1.66
N ARG A 79 -6.25 4.67 -1.45
CA ARG A 79 -5.49 4.86 -0.20
C ARG A 79 -5.32 6.34 0.16
N THR A 80 -5.09 7.19 -0.83
CA THR A 80 -4.91 8.62 -0.62
C THR A 80 -6.21 9.28 -0.15
N VAL A 81 -7.34 8.93 -0.76
CA VAL A 81 -8.66 9.45 -0.38
C VAL A 81 -9.02 9.05 1.06
N ILE A 82 -8.87 7.76 1.41
CA ILE A 82 -9.17 7.26 2.75
C ILE A 82 -8.24 7.93 3.78
N LYS A 83 -6.95 8.07 3.45
CA LYS A 83 -5.99 8.75 4.32
C LYS A 83 -6.34 10.22 4.53
N ALA A 84 -6.78 10.93 3.49
CA ALA A 84 -7.21 12.32 3.59
C ALA A 84 -8.46 12.45 4.48
N ALA A 85 -9.45 11.56 4.31
CA ALA A 85 -10.63 11.50 5.18
C ALA A 85 -10.24 11.25 6.64
N ALA A 86 -9.31 10.31 6.88
CA ALA A 86 -8.81 10.05 8.22
C ALA A 86 -8.08 11.24 8.83
N GLN A 87 -7.21 11.90 8.05
CA GLN A 87 -6.49 13.10 8.51
C GLN A 87 -7.45 14.24 8.89
N ALA A 88 -8.56 14.42 8.15
CA ALA A 88 -9.58 15.40 8.47
C ALA A 88 -10.27 15.09 9.83
N ALA A 89 -10.39 13.82 10.18
CA ALA A 89 -10.93 13.34 11.45
C ALA A 89 -9.85 13.20 12.57
N GLY A 90 -8.61 13.62 12.33
CA GLY A 90 -7.50 13.44 13.27
C GLY A 90 -6.98 12.00 13.39
N GLN A 91 -7.41 11.10 12.51
CA GLN A 91 -7.13 9.67 12.57
C GLN A 91 -6.03 9.24 11.58
N THR A 92 -5.39 8.12 11.89
CA THR A 92 -4.44 7.42 11.02
C THR A 92 -5.07 6.10 10.57
N VAL A 93 -5.13 5.88 9.27
CA VAL A 93 -5.75 4.69 8.68
C VAL A 93 -4.73 3.79 7.99
N TYR A 94 -4.94 2.48 8.11
CA TYR A 94 -4.16 1.44 7.46
C TYR A 94 -5.08 0.56 6.62
N LEU A 95 -4.81 0.51 5.32
CA LEU A 95 -5.58 -0.31 4.37
C LEU A 95 -4.80 -1.57 3.99
N ASP A 96 -5.30 -2.72 4.43
CA ASP A 96 -4.79 -4.04 4.08
C ASP A 96 -5.75 -4.75 3.11
N ILE A 97 -5.20 -5.42 2.11
CA ILE A 97 -5.97 -6.09 1.06
C ILE A 97 -5.52 -7.54 1.04
N TYR A 98 -6.40 -8.44 1.44
CA TYR A 98 -6.14 -9.86 1.49
C TYR A 98 -6.41 -10.48 0.12
N GLU A 99 -5.39 -11.14 -0.40
CA GLU A 99 -5.53 -12.07 -1.51
C GLU A 99 -5.65 -13.47 -0.90
N GLY A 100 -6.77 -14.15 -1.15
CA GLY A 100 -6.86 -15.58 -0.88
C GLY A 100 -5.70 -16.24 -1.62
N SER A 101 -4.75 -16.80 -0.88
CA SER A 101 -3.42 -17.21 -1.31
C SER A 101 -3.37 -17.83 -2.72
N GLY A 102 -3.23 -16.99 -3.74
CA GLY A 102 -2.88 -17.39 -5.09
C GLY A 102 -1.38 -17.63 -5.11
N SER A 103 -0.99 -18.89 -5.19
CA SER A 103 0.38 -19.33 -5.35
C SER A 103 1.09 -18.57 -6.48
N GLY A 104 2.18 -17.87 -6.12
CA GLY A 104 3.29 -17.59 -7.04
C GLY A 104 3.31 -16.21 -7.69
N SER A 105 3.92 -15.24 -7.03
CA SER A 105 4.81 -14.29 -7.72
C SER A 105 5.96 -13.90 -6.80
N SER A 106 6.94 -14.79 -6.64
CA SER A 106 8.28 -14.36 -6.27
C SER A 106 8.67 -13.23 -7.22
N PRO A 107 9.11 -12.05 -6.73
CA PRO A 107 9.67 -11.05 -7.62
C PRO A 107 10.84 -11.70 -8.34
N ARG A 108 10.72 -11.90 -9.66
CA ARG A 108 11.88 -12.18 -10.49
C ARG A 108 12.77 -10.94 -10.39
N ARG A 109 13.73 -11.00 -9.47
CA ARG A 109 14.87 -10.09 -9.39
C ARG A 109 15.75 -10.38 -10.59
N ASP A 110 15.34 -9.88 -11.76
CA ASP A 110 16.17 -9.91 -12.97
C ASP A 110 16.59 -8.49 -13.31
N ASN A 111 17.77 -8.11 -12.81
CA ASN A 111 18.70 -7.18 -13.43
C ASN A 111 19.94 -7.02 -12.54
N GLY A 112 20.70 -8.10 -12.40
CA GLY A 112 22.13 -7.96 -12.15
C GLY A 112 22.79 -7.54 -13.47
N PRO A 113 23.70 -6.54 -13.49
CA PRO A 113 24.46 -6.29 -14.70
C PRO A 113 25.29 -7.53 -15.01
N SER A 114 25.07 -8.07 -16.21
CA SER A 114 25.75 -9.22 -16.75
C SER A 114 27.27 -9.07 -16.57
N ARG A 115 27.83 -9.80 -15.61
CA ARG A 115 29.29 -9.93 -15.43
C ARG A 115 29.80 -10.81 -16.57
N ARG A 116 29.82 -10.26 -17.78
CA ARG A 116 30.59 -10.82 -18.88
C ARG A 116 32.04 -10.78 -18.45
N THR A 117 32.58 -11.94 -18.13
CA THR A 117 34.00 -12.26 -18.15
C THR A 117 34.51 -11.98 -19.57
N ILE A 118 34.83 -10.71 -19.83
CA ILE A 118 35.59 -10.33 -21.02
C ILE A 118 37.04 -10.70 -20.71
N VAL A 119 37.42 -11.82 -21.32
CA VAL A 119 38.78 -12.25 -21.60
C VAL A 119 39.69 -11.03 -21.77
N ARG A 120 40.71 -10.95 -20.91
CA ARG A 120 41.80 -9.97 -20.99
C ARG A 120 42.42 -10.03 -22.39
N ARG A 121 42.08 -9.08 -23.25
CA ARG A 121 42.91 -8.71 -24.40
C ARG A 121 43.57 -7.38 -24.07
N ASN A 122 44.91 -7.40 -24.08
CA ASN A 122 45.80 -6.28 -23.84
C ASN A 122 45.30 -4.98 -24.50
N LEU A 123 45.05 -3.95 -23.70
CA LEU A 123 45.01 -2.57 -24.18
C LEU A 123 46.35 -1.91 -23.85
N PRO A 124 46.99 -1.19 -24.79
CA PRO A 124 48.24 -0.49 -24.51
C PRO A 124 48.03 0.64 -23.49
N ARG A 125 48.99 0.76 -22.58
CA ARG A 125 49.02 1.67 -21.44
C ARG A 125 48.99 3.12 -21.94
N ARG A 126 47.95 3.88 -21.58
CA ARG A 126 47.83 5.31 -21.86
C ARG A 126 49.00 6.04 -21.18
N VAL A 127 49.95 6.57 -21.97
CA VAL A 127 51.05 7.39 -21.46
C VAL A 127 50.48 8.69 -20.90
N SER A 128 50.75 8.93 -19.62
CA SER A 128 50.42 10.18 -18.93
C SER A 128 51.15 11.34 -19.63
N ARG A 129 50.41 12.29 -20.21
CA ARG A 129 51.02 13.54 -20.67
C ARG A 129 51.53 14.32 -19.44
N PRO A 130 52.78 14.82 -19.43
CA PRO A 130 53.27 15.62 -18.32
C PRO A 130 52.54 16.98 -18.27
N ARG A 131 52.17 17.40 -17.07
CA ARG A 131 51.55 18.70 -16.78
C ARG A 131 52.65 19.77 -16.82
N VAL A 132 52.62 20.65 -17.82
CA VAL A 132 53.50 21.83 -17.87
C VAL A 132 52.96 22.88 -16.92
N THR A 133 53.71 23.22 -15.88
CA THR A 133 53.46 24.41 -15.05
C THR A 133 54.37 25.55 -15.55
N PRO A 134 53.84 26.76 -15.83
CA PRO A 134 54.69 27.89 -16.19
C PRO A 134 55.49 28.34 -14.96
N ARG A 135 56.82 28.41 -15.09
CA ARG A 135 57.69 29.08 -14.12
C ARG A 135 57.64 30.58 -14.39
N PHE A 136 57.14 31.35 -13.43
CA PHE A 136 57.43 32.78 -13.38
C PHE A 136 58.91 32.94 -13.03
N ARG A 137 59.63 33.75 -13.83
CA ARG A 137 61.00 34.16 -13.55
C ARG A 137 60.95 35.59 -13.03
N THR A 138 61.55 35.78 -11.85
CA THR A 138 62.01 37.01 -11.17
C THR A 138 61.60 38.34 -11.76
#